data_AF-A0A7Y4W637-F1
#
_entry.id   AF-A0A7Y4W637-F1
#
_cell.length_a   1.000
_cell.length_b   1.000
_cell.length_c   1.000
_cell.angle_alpha   90.00
_cell.angle_beta   90.00
_cell.angle_gamma   90.00
#
_symmetry.space_group_name_H-M   'P 1'
#
loop_
_entity.id
_entity.type
_entity.pdbx_description
1 polymer ?
#
loop_
_entity_poly.entity_id
_entity_poly.type
_entity_poly.pdbx_seq_one_letter_code
_entity_poly.pdbx_strand_id
1 'polypeptide(L)'
;MRNLCLDQTEISHFTSKSQKIRVMSESWTPTEIVCAACGSQLQRSVANSKVLDFRCVNCTAEYELKSKSGKFTKKVTDGGYSAMMTRLAESNSPHFFFMSYDMARLYSERFFPGT
;
A
#
# COMPACT_ATOMS: atom_id res chain seq x y z
N MET A 1 7.35 -6.20 18.81
CA MET A 1 6.53 -7.32 18.29
C MET A 1 5.71 -6.74 17.15
N ARG A 2 5.78 -7.27 15.92
CA ARG A 2 5.03 -6.72 14.77
C ARG A 2 3.57 -7.14 14.86
N ASN A 3 2.64 -6.20 14.73
CA ASN A 3 1.20 -6.52 14.69
C ASN A 3 0.82 -6.87 13.25
N LEU A 4 0.42 -8.12 13.01
CA LEU A 4 0.03 -8.56 11.68
C LEU A 4 -1.46 -8.36 11.39
N CYS A 5 -2.27 -8.01 12.39
CA CYS A 5 -3.70 -7.75 12.22
C CYS A 5 -3.91 -6.43 11.47
N LEU A 6 -4.66 -6.45 10.37
CA LEU A 6 -5.03 -5.22 9.68
C LEU A 6 -6.01 -4.41 10.53
N ASP A 7 -5.96 -3.09 10.41
CA ASP A 7 -6.81 -2.18 11.16
C ASP A 7 -8.26 -2.23 10.62
N GLN A 8 -9.18 -2.70 11.44
CA GLN A 8 -10.60 -2.88 11.08
C GLN A 8 -11.46 -1.67 11.46
N THR A 9 -10.86 -0.57 11.91
CA THR A 9 -11.58 0.66 12.25
C THR A 9 -12.18 1.27 10.97
N GLU A 10 -13.38 1.85 11.07
CA GLU A 10 -14.09 2.52 9.96
C GLU A 10 -14.46 1.67 8.72
N ILE A 11 -14.41 0.33 8.78
CA ILE A 11 -14.74 -0.51 7.62
C ILE A 11 -16.23 -0.85 7.46
N SER A 12 -17.04 -0.55 8.48
CA SER A 12 -18.46 -0.95 8.56
C SER A 12 -19.32 -0.31 7.47
N HIS A 13 -18.95 0.89 7.01
CA HIS A 13 -19.66 1.64 5.98
C HIS A 13 -19.39 1.15 4.55
N PHE A 14 -18.39 0.30 4.35
CA PHE A 14 -18.05 -0.23 3.03
C PHE A 14 -18.70 -1.59 2.81
N THR A 15 -19.32 -1.79 1.65
CA THR A 15 -19.88 -3.09 1.24
C THR A 15 -18.88 -3.90 0.41
N SER A 16 -18.06 -3.21 -0.41
CA SER A 16 -17.08 -3.86 -1.27
C SER A 16 -15.88 -4.38 -0.49
N LYS A 17 -15.54 -5.66 -0.72
CA LYS A 17 -14.30 -6.29 -0.24
C LYS A 17 -13.05 -5.50 -0.63
N SER A 18 -13.02 -4.94 -1.84
CA SER A 18 -11.86 -4.16 -2.33
C SER A 18 -11.71 -2.84 -1.59
N GLN A 19 -12.81 -2.17 -1.23
CA GLN A 19 -12.76 -0.93 -0.45
C GLN A 19 -12.38 -1.20 1.00
N LYS A 20 -12.93 -2.26 1.60
CA LYS A 20 -12.54 -2.68 2.95
C LYS A 20 -11.03 -2.92 3.03
N ILE A 21 -10.49 -3.80 2.17
CA ILE A 21 -9.06 -4.11 2.25
C ILE A 21 -8.20 -2.88 2.02
N ARG A 22 -8.58 -2.01 1.08
CA ARG A 22 -7.87 -0.76 0.83
C ARG A 22 -7.76 0.06 2.11
N VAL A 23 -8.88 0.37 2.75
CA VAL A 23 -8.91 1.15 4.00
C VAL A 23 -8.08 0.50 5.10
N MET A 24 -8.25 -0.81 5.33
CA MET A 24 -7.51 -1.53 6.37
C MET A 24 -6.00 -1.53 6.10
N SER A 25 -5.60 -1.79 4.85
CA SER A 25 -4.20 -1.87 4.44
C SER A 25 -3.50 -0.51 4.48
N GLU A 26 -4.20 0.55 4.09
CA GLU A 26 -3.66 1.91 4.12
C GLU A 26 -3.51 2.43 5.54
N SER A 27 -4.40 2.05 6.45
CA SER A 27 -4.33 2.44 7.87
C SER A 27 -3.24 1.69 8.63
N TRP A 28 -3.06 0.40 8.34
CA TRP A 28 -2.06 -0.46 8.98
C TRP A 28 -0.62 -0.17 8.55
N THR A 29 -0.39 0.18 7.28
CA THR A 29 0.97 0.35 6.74
C THR A 29 1.83 1.35 7.53
N PRO A 30 1.41 2.60 7.82
CA PRO A 30 2.26 3.55 8.51
C PRO A 30 2.48 3.23 10.00
N THR A 31 1.74 2.27 10.58
CA THR A 31 1.91 1.84 11.98
C THR A 31 2.95 0.73 12.11
N GLU A 32 3.11 -0.11 11.08
CA GLU A 32 4.00 -1.28 11.13
C GLU A 32 5.18 -1.24 10.15
N ILE A 33 5.11 -0.38 9.13
CA ILE A 33 6.10 -0.28 8.05
C ILE A 33 6.83 1.05 8.11
N VAL A 34 8.14 0.99 7.89
CA VAL A 34 9.03 2.14 7.76
C VAL A 34 9.43 2.34 6.29
N CYS A 35 9.90 3.54 5.97
CA CYS A 35 10.46 3.88 4.68
C CYS A 35 11.58 2.92 4.30
N ALA A 36 11.45 2.24 3.16
CA ALA A 36 12.46 1.28 2.69
C ALA A 36 13.77 1.97 2.26
N ALA A 37 13.73 3.27 1.94
CA ALA A 37 14.91 4.02 1.52
C ALA A 37 15.77 4.54 2.68
N CYS A 38 15.16 4.93 3.82
CA CYS A 38 15.90 5.56 4.93
C CYS A 38 15.48 5.13 6.35
N GLY A 39 14.50 4.22 6.49
CA GLY A 39 14.04 3.72 7.79
C GLY A 39 13.14 4.65 8.60
N SER A 40 12.82 5.85 8.10
CA SER A 40 11.94 6.81 8.78
C SER A 40 10.44 6.46 8.63
N GLN A 41 9.58 7.20 9.35
CA GLN A 41 8.13 6.99 9.32
C GLN A 41 7.50 7.32 7.96
N LEU A 42 6.44 6.60 7.62
CA LEU A 42 5.59 6.87 6.46
C LEU A 42 4.36 7.69 6.87
N GLN A 43 3.94 8.60 6.01
CA GLN A 43 2.69 9.34 6.14
C GLN A 43 1.77 9.03 4.96
N ARG A 44 0.47 8.82 5.24
CA ARG A 44 -0.56 8.70 4.19
C ARG A 44 -0.64 9.98 3.38
N SER A 45 -0.78 9.82 2.07
CA SER A 45 -1.15 10.91 1.16
C SER A 45 -2.59 11.38 1.42
N VAL A 46 -2.94 12.56 0.92
CA VAL A 46 -4.31 13.08 1.00
C VAL A 46 -5.22 12.21 0.12
N ALA A 47 -6.41 11.85 0.63
CA ALA A 47 -7.37 11.04 -0.09
C ALA A 47 -7.63 11.59 -1.52
N ASN A 48 -7.66 10.70 -2.51
CA ASN A 48 -7.80 10.96 -3.95
C ASN A 48 -6.55 11.46 -4.71
N SER A 49 -5.34 11.41 -4.14
CA SER A 49 -4.14 11.44 -4.98
C SER A 49 -4.11 10.19 -5.85
N LYS A 50 -4.19 10.38 -7.19
CA LYS A 50 -4.48 9.31 -8.16
C LYS A 50 -3.53 8.10 -8.13
N VAL A 51 -2.33 8.20 -7.54
CA VAL A 51 -1.28 7.17 -7.66
C VAL A 51 -0.25 7.24 -6.51
N LEU A 52 -0.64 7.73 -5.33
CA LEU A 52 0.29 7.88 -4.22
C LEU A 52 -0.43 7.52 -2.95
N ASP A 53 0.07 6.56 -2.19
CA ASP A 53 -0.53 6.14 -0.92
C ASP A 53 0.29 6.62 0.27
N PHE A 54 1.63 6.66 0.14
CA PHE A 54 2.53 7.08 1.20
C PHE A 54 3.69 7.93 0.72
N ARG A 55 4.13 8.82 1.61
CA ARG A 55 5.41 9.53 1.49
C ARG A 55 6.25 9.32 2.74
N CYS A 56 7.56 9.27 2.58
CA CYS A 56 8.47 9.34 3.71
C CYS A 56 8.46 10.74 4.32
N VAL A 57 8.52 10.84 5.64
CA VAL A 57 8.61 12.14 6.33
C VAL A 57 10.02 12.76 6.30
N ASN A 58 11.04 11.98 5.92
CA ASN A 58 12.45 12.37 6.02
C ASN A 58 13.19 12.42 4.67
N CYS A 59 12.76 11.64 3.68
CA CYS A 59 13.38 11.61 2.35
C CYS A 59 12.32 11.77 1.25
N THR A 60 12.77 11.88 0.01
CA THR A 60 11.88 12.11 -1.15
C THR A 60 11.20 10.84 -1.67
N ALA A 61 11.24 9.74 -0.90
CA ALA A 61 10.67 8.46 -1.34
C ALA A 61 9.15 8.48 -1.23
N GLU A 62 8.51 8.15 -2.35
CA GLU A 62 7.07 8.01 -2.52
C GLU A 62 6.74 6.54 -2.74
N TYR A 63 5.58 6.10 -2.24
CA TYR A 63 5.17 4.70 -2.32
C TYR A 63 3.70 4.54 -2.71
N GLU A 64 3.45 3.59 -3.60
CA GLU A 64 2.13 3.07 -3.94
C GLU A 64 1.96 1.65 -3.38
N LEU A 65 0.83 1.37 -2.75
CA LEU A 65 0.52 0.09 -2.13
C LEU A 65 -0.37 -0.76 -3.03
N LYS A 66 0.14 -1.92 -3.38
CA LYS A 66 -0.61 -2.99 -4.03
C LYS A 66 -0.87 -4.09 -3.01
N SER A 67 -2.15 -4.37 -2.75
CA SER A 67 -2.55 -5.46 -1.86
C SER A 67 -3.23 -6.59 -2.63
N LYS A 68 -2.92 -7.84 -2.26
CA LYS A 68 -3.52 -9.04 -2.88
C LYS A 68 -3.83 -10.11 -1.84
N SER A 69 -5.00 -10.74 -1.97
CA SER A 69 -5.33 -11.92 -1.16
C SER A 69 -4.45 -13.09 -1.60
N GLY A 70 -3.72 -13.69 -0.66
CA GLY A 70 -2.74 -14.74 -0.93
C GLY A 70 -1.51 -14.26 -1.71
N LYS A 71 -0.82 -15.18 -2.40
CA LYS A 71 0.52 -14.91 -2.96
C LYS A 71 0.49 -14.00 -4.21
N PHE A 72 1.49 -13.12 -4.30
CA PHE A 72 1.84 -12.45 -5.54
C PHE A 72 2.39 -13.44 -6.57
N THR A 73 2.03 -13.22 -7.84
CA THR A 73 2.60 -13.90 -9.00
C THR A 73 3.47 -12.91 -9.78
N LYS A 74 4.09 -13.31 -10.88
CA LYS A 74 4.89 -12.42 -11.75
C LYS A 74 4.11 -11.26 -12.38
N LYS A 75 2.80 -11.16 -12.16
CA LYS A 75 1.93 -10.10 -12.67
C LYS A 75 1.16 -9.47 -11.52
N VAL A 76 1.16 -8.15 -11.45
CA VAL A 76 0.37 -7.36 -10.51
C VAL A 76 -0.62 -6.53 -11.31
N THR A 77 -1.90 -6.61 -10.94
CA THR A 77 -2.95 -5.83 -11.57
C THR A 77 -2.87 -4.40 -11.07
N ASP A 78 -2.97 -3.45 -12.00
CA ASP A 78 -3.00 -2.02 -11.71
C ASP A 78 -4.27 -1.37 -12.30
N GLY A 79 -4.62 -0.18 -11.84
CA GLY A 79 -5.88 0.50 -12.16
C GLY A 79 -5.97 0.97 -13.60
N GLY A 80 -4.98 1.74 -14.09
CA GLY A 80 -5.07 2.40 -15.40
C GLY A 80 -3.74 2.43 -16.14
N TYR A 81 -3.69 1.76 -17.30
CA TYR A 81 -2.49 1.65 -18.11
C TYR A 81 -1.84 3.01 -18.43
N SER A 82 -2.62 3.99 -18.87
CA SER A 82 -2.11 5.32 -19.23
C SER A 82 -1.55 6.08 -18.02
N ALA A 83 -2.19 5.98 -16.85
CA ALA A 83 -1.72 6.62 -15.63
C ALA A 83 -0.38 6.02 -15.16
N MET A 84 -0.25 4.70 -15.25
CA MET A 84 0.98 3.98 -14.92
C MET A 84 2.13 4.34 -15.87
N MET A 85 1.86 4.40 -17.17
CA MET A 85 2.89 4.78 -18.15
C MET A 85 3.39 6.22 -17.92
N THR A 86 2.49 7.17 -17.64
CA THR A 86 2.88 8.55 -17.29
C THR A 86 3.78 8.57 -16.06
N ARG A 87 3.46 7.77 -15.03
CA ARG A 87 4.24 7.69 -13.79
C ARG A 87 5.61 7.05 -13.96
N LEU A 88 5.73 6.05 -14.82
CA LEU A 88 7.03 5.44 -15.16
C LEU A 88 7.94 6.41 -15.93
N ALA A 89 7.36 7.38 -16.64
CA ALA A 89 8.10 8.42 -17.35
C ALA A 89 8.51 9.61 -16.47
N GLU A 90 7.92 9.76 -15.28
CA GLU A 90 8.27 10.81 -14.32
C GLU A 90 9.56 10.44 -13.55
N SER A 91 10.42 11.42 -13.28
CA SER A 91 11.69 11.22 -12.56
C SER A 91 11.49 10.85 -11.08
N ASN A 92 10.29 11.03 -10.54
CA ASN A 92 9.88 10.68 -9.19
C ASN A 92 8.85 9.55 -9.15
N SER A 93 8.94 8.58 -10.07
CA SER A 93 8.07 7.39 -10.07
C SER A 93 8.02 6.74 -8.67
N PRO A 94 6.84 6.56 -8.06
CA PRO A 94 6.74 6.02 -6.72
C PRO A 94 7.21 4.56 -6.69
N HIS A 95 7.88 4.19 -5.61
CA HIS A 95 8.19 2.80 -5.31
C HIS A 95 6.91 2.02 -5.01
N PHE A 96 6.97 0.69 -5.12
CA PHE A 96 5.83 -0.15 -4.77
C PHE A 96 5.99 -0.80 -3.41
N PHE A 97 4.90 -0.85 -2.66
CA PHE A 97 4.72 -1.80 -1.58
C PHE A 97 3.78 -2.91 -2.02
N PHE A 98 4.21 -4.16 -1.80
CA PHE A 98 3.41 -5.33 -2.10
C PHE A 98 3.01 -6.01 -0.80
N MET A 99 1.70 -6.03 -0.51
CA MET A 99 1.14 -6.67 0.69
C MET A 99 0.28 -7.86 0.33
N SER A 100 0.69 -9.07 0.74
CA SER A 100 -0.16 -10.25 0.68
C SER A 100 -0.93 -10.40 1.98
N TYR A 101 -2.22 -10.72 1.92
CA TYR A 101 -3.05 -10.87 3.10
C TYR A 101 -3.96 -12.10 3.05
N ASP A 102 -4.33 -12.60 4.23
CA ASP A 102 -5.37 -13.61 4.40
C ASP A 102 -6.72 -12.90 4.55
N MET A 103 -7.65 -13.17 3.62
CA MET A 103 -8.98 -12.58 3.64
C MET A 103 -9.88 -13.06 4.79
N ALA A 104 -9.72 -14.30 5.22
CA ALA A 104 -10.53 -14.88 6.28
C ALA A 104 -10.09 -14.36 7.65
N ARG A 105 -8.77 -14.14 7.81
CA ARG A 105 -8.19 -13.69 9.08
C ARG A 105 -8.03 -12.18 9.16
N LEU A 106 -7.88 -11.49 8.02
CA LEU A 106 -7.52 -10.08 7.91
C LEU A 106 -6.13 -9.77 8.48
N TYR A 107 -5.14 -10.59 8.10
CA TYR A 107 -3.74 -10.44 8.52
C TYR A 107 -2.83 -10.20 7.32
N SER A 108 -1.79 -9.39 7.52
CA SER A 108 -0.65 -9.29 6.62
C SER A 108 0.21 -10.56 6.71
N GLU A 109 0.39 -11.25 5.58
CA GLU A 109 1.23 -12.45 5.50
C GLU A 109 2.66 -12.12 5.08
N ARG A 110 2.82 -11.19 4.13
CA ARG A 110 4.11 -10.70 3.63
C ARG A 110 3.98 -9.28 3.15
N PHE A 111 5.02 -8.50 3.43
CA PHE A 111 5.16 -7.12 2.98
C PHE A 111 6.58 -6.92 2.48
N PHE A 112 6.75 -6.37 1.28
CA PHE A 112 8.07 -6.07 0.74
C PHE A 112 8.04 -4.82 -0.16
N PRO A 113 9.11 -4.01 -0.12
CA PRO A 113 9.32 -2.94 -1.10
C PRO A 113 9.69 -3.53 -2.45
N GLY A 114 9.29 -2.85 -3.52
CA GLY A 114 9.72 -3.07 -4.89
C GLY A 114 9.95 -1.76 -5.62
N THR A 115 10.69 -1.84 -6.71
CA THR A 115 10.94 -0.77 -7.67
C THR A 115 10.21 -1.08 -8.96
#